data_AF-A0A9E0M8E3-F1
#
_entry.id   AF-A0A9E0M8E3-F1
#
_cell.length_a   1.000
_cell.length_b   1.000
_cell.length_c   1.000
_cell.angle_alpha   90.00
_cell.angle_beta   90.00
_cell.angle_gamma   90.00
#
_symmetry.space_group_name_H-M   'P 1'
#
loop_
_entity.id
_entity.type
_entity.pdbx_description
1 polymer ?
#
loop_
_entity_poly.entity_id
_entity_poly.type
_entity_poly.pdbx_seq_one_letter_code
_entity_poly.pdbx_strand_id
1 'polypeptide(L)'
;MNEVIAALWHEQTPHAWGAVLAFAAVLYRFMAGGRTIVRHSLLLAAFFLLLDVVAAVLSARQQPAVAGGLHQAAVLGLGVVLIRLSGLTLFRVLLPVLRLPTPRIVEDIAVIGGYLLWGMVRLSLAGVELSSLVATSAVITAVIAFAMQDTLGNILGGLALQLDDSLEIGDWVRLDDVCGRVVEIQWR
;
A
#
# COMPACT_ATOMS: atom_id res chain seq x y z
N MET A 1 -16.51 -28.87 23.68
CA MET A 1 -15.61 -29.26 22.57
C MET A 1 -16.22 -28.99 21.19
N ASN A 2 -17.56 -28.99 21.03
CA ASN A 2 -18.22 -28.70 19.75
C ASN A 2 -18.43 -27.19 19.44
N GLU A 3 -18.50 -26.32 20.45
CA GLU A 3 -18.71 -24.88 20.23
C GLU A 3 -17.49 -24.15 19.65
N VAL A 4 -16.27 -24.60 19.96
CA VAL A 4 -15.03 -24.03 19.40
C VAL A 4 -14.89 -24.37 17.92
N ILE A 5 -15.31 -25.57 17.52
CA ILE A 5 -15.33 -26.01 16.12
C ILE A 5 -16.43 -25.28 15.34
N ALA A 6 -17.61 -25.06 15.96
CA ALA A 6 -18.69 -24.29 15.35
C ALA A 6 -18.33 -22.80 15.19
N ALA A 7 -17.60 -22.21 16.15
CA ALA A 7 -17.11 -20.83 16.06
C ALA A 7 -16.03 -20.65 14.98
N LEU A 8 -15.20 -21.67 14.74
CA LEU A 8 -14.23 -21.69 13.62
C LEU A 8 -14.90 -21.85 12.24
N TRP A 9 -16.15 -22.32 12.20
CA TRP A 9 -16.91 -22.64 10.98
C TRP A 9 -17.89 -21.53 10.54
N HIS A 10 -17.74 -20.30 11.04
CA HIS A 10 -18.53 -19.17 10.55
C HIS A 10 -18.03 -18.72 9.17
N GLU A 11 -18.60 -19.35 8.14
CA GLU A 11 -18.81 -18.99 6.72
C GLU A 11 -17.73 -18.31 5.84
N GLN A 12 -16.59 -17.83 6.37
CA GLN A 12 -15.56 -17.12 5.56
C GLN A 12 -14.13 -17.65 5.75
N THR A 13 -13.88 -18.43 6.79
CA THR A 13 -12.55 -18.91 7.18
C THR A 13 -11.93 -19.98 6.25
N PRO A 14 -12.62 -21.03 5.75
CA PRO A 14 -11.95 -22.15 5.07
C PRO A 14 -11.34 -21.77 3.71
N HIS A 15 -11.94 -20.82 3.00
CA HIS A 15 -11.42 -20.36 1.70
C HIS A 15 -10.12 -19.54 1.85
N ALA A 16 -9.97 -18.81 2.96
CA ALA A 16 -8.75 -18.09 3.27
C ALA A 16 -7.58 -19.07 3.51
N TRP A 17 -7.81 -20.17 4.22
CA TRP A 17 -6.81 -21.24 4.43
C TRP A 17 -6.35 -21.88 3.11
N GLY A 18 -7.30 -22.19 2.23
CA GLY A 18 -7.01 -22.78 0.92
C GLY A 18 -6.21 -21.84 0.01
N ALA A 19 -6.58 -20.56 -0.03
CA ALA A 19 -5.86 -19.56 -0.80
C ALA A 19 -4.43 -19.36 -0.28
N VAL A 20 -4.25 -19.21 1.04
CA VAL A 20 -2.92 -19.07 1.66
C VAL A 20 -2.03 -20.27 1.34
N LEU A 21 -2.55 -21.49 1.47
CA LEU A 21 -1.79 -22.71 1.21
C LEU A 21 -1.47 -22.89 -0.27
N ALA A 22 -2.40 -22.57 -1.17
CA ALA A 22 -2.16 -22.63 -2.61
C ALA A 22 -1.10 -21.60 -3.04
N PHE A 23 -1.21 -20.36 -2.56
CA PHE A 23 -0.21 -19.32 -2.82
C PHE A 23 1.14 -19.67 -2.21
N ALA A 24 1.17 -20.18 -0.98
CA ALA A 24 2.40 -20.64 -0.34
C ALA A 24 3.05 -21.79 -1.11
N ALA A 25 2.29 -22.78 -1.58
CA ALA A 25 2.80 -23.90 -2.35
C ALA A 25 3.38 -23.46 -3.71
N VAL A 26 2.69 -22.54 -4.41
CA VAL A 26 3.17 -21.97 -5.68
C VAL A 26 4.46 -21.17 -5.47
N LEU A 27 4.50 -20.32 -4.44
CA LEU A 27 5.70 -19.53 -4.08
C LEU A 27 6.87 -20.45 -3.69
N TYR A 28 6.61 -21.51 -2.93
CA TYR A 28 7.63 -22.46 -2.50
C TYR A 28 8.17 -23.31 -3.66
N ARG A 29 7.33 -23.58 -4.67
CA ARG A 29 7.70 -24.34 -5.87
C ARG A 29 8.55 -23.51 -6.84
N PHE A 30 8.29 -22.21 -6.97
CA PHE A 30 8.91 -21.36 -7.98
C PHE A 30 10.07 -20.48 -7.47
N MET A 31 10.13 -20.11 -6.19
CA MET A 31 11.22 -19.29 -5.63
C MET A 31 12.20 -20.10 -4.77
N ALA A 32 13.15 -20.79 -5.42
CA ALA A 32 14.27 -21.43 -4.74
C ALA A 32 15.30 -20.43 -4.16
N GLY A 33 15.36 -19.19 -4.68
CA GLY A 33 16.33 -18.16 -4.27
C GLY A 33 15.84 -17.08 -3.28
N GLY A 34 14.53 -17.00 -3.02
CA GLY A 34 13.90 -15.95 -2.19
C GLY A 34 13.37 -16.43 -0.83
N ARG A 35 13.86 -17.57 -0.34
CA ARG A 35 13.32 -18.32 0.81
C ARG A 35 13.15 -17.47 2.08
N THR A 36 14.02 -16.49 2.30
CA THR A 36 13.98 -15.64 3.50
C THR A 36 12.77 -14.71 3.52
N ILE A 37 12.42 -14.07 2.39
CA ILE A 37 11.27 -13.16 2.31
C ILE A 37 9.96 -13.94 2.44
N VAL A 38 9.86 -15.08 1.75
CA VAL A 38 8.70 -15.97 1.83
C VAL A 38 8.54 -16.52 3.25
N ARG A 39 9.64 -16.94 3.90
CA ARG A 39 9.63 -17.43 5.28
C ARG A 39 9.16 -16.36 6.27
N HIS A 40 9.65 -15.11 6.17
CA HIS A 40 9.19 -14.04 7.07
C HIS A 40 7.70 -13.72 6.87
N SER A 41 7.20 -13.70 5.63
CA SER A 41 5.77 -13.50 5.36
C SER A 41 4.92 -14.66 5.90
N LEU A 42 5.40 -15.90 5.79
CA LEU A 42 4.73 -17.08 6.35
C LEU A 42 4.75 -17.08 7.88
N LEU A 43 5.86 -16.68 8.51
CA LEU A 43 5.94 -16.51 9.96
C LEU A 43 4.99 -15.42 10.46
N LEU A 44 4.88 -14.31 9.73
CA LEU A 44 3.89 -13.26 10.00
C LEU A 44 2.46 -13.78 9.84
N ALA A 45 2.17 -14.56 8.79
CA ALA A 45 0.86 -15.20 8.62
C ALA A 45 0.54 -16.11 9.81
N ALA A 46 1.48 -16.98 10.19
CA ALA A 46 1.33 -17.89 11.31
C ALA A 46 1.13 -17.15 12.64
N PHE A 47 1.83 -16.04 12.86
CA PHE A 47 1.66 -15.18 14.03
C PHE A 47 0.24 -14.59 14.10
N PHE A 48 -0.27 -14.01 13.01
CA PHE A 48 -1.62 -13.46 12.99
C PHE A 48 -2.71 -14.53 13.10
N LEU A 49 -2.50 -15.72 12.54
CA LEU A 49 -3.40 -16.86 12.72
C LEU A 49 -3.43 -17.35 14.18
N LEU A 50 -2.26 -17.45 14.83
CA LEU A 50 -2.21 -17.77 16.25
C LEU A 50 -2.92 -16.72 17.10
N LEU A 51 -2.76 -15.43 16.76
CA LEU A 51 -3.45 -14.34 17.43
C LEU A 51 -4.97 -14.45 17.30
N ASP A 52 -5.48 -14.84 16.12
CA ASP A 52 -6.91 -15.07 15.88
C ASP A 52 -7.45 -16.25 16.70
N VAL A 53 -6.70 -17.35 16.77
CA VAL A 53 -7.04 -18.50 17.62
C VAL A 53 -7.08 -18.11 19.09
N VAL A 54 -6.13 -17.28 19.56
CA VAL A 54 -6.14 -16.74 20.92
C VAL A 54 -7.37 -15.85 21.15
N ALA A 55 -7.75 -15.02 20.18
CA ALA A 55 -8.95 -14.20 20.23
C ALA A 55 -10.22 -15.06 20.38
N ALA A 56 -10.32 -16.15 19.60
CA ALA A 56 -11.43 -17.10 19.66
C ALA A 56 -11.51 -17.82 21.01
N VAL A 57 -10.37 -18.22 21.58
CA VAL A 57 -10.30 -18.83 22.93
C VAL A 57 -10.72 -17.84 24.02
N LEU A 58 -10.33 -16.57 23.90
CA LEU A 58 -10.75 -15.52 24.84
C LEU A 58 -12.25 -15.19 24.72
N SER A 59 -12.81 -15.24 23.50
CA SER A 59 -14.26 -15.14 23.29
C SER A 59 -15.02 -16.25 24.01
N ALA A 60 -14.49 -17.47 23.99
CA ALA A 60 -15.06 -18.62 24.72
C ALA A 60 -14.96 -18.47 26.26
N ARG A 61 -14.12 -17.57 26.77
CA ARG A 61 -13.97 -17.28 28.20
C ARG A 61 -14.77 -16.06 28.70
N GLN A 62 -15.79 -15.63 27.95
CA GLN A 62 -16.75 -14.58 28.35
C GLN A 62 -16.12 -13.20 28.62
N GLN A 63 -15.02 -12.86 27.94
CA GLN A 63 -14.48 -11.50 27.86
C GLN A 63 -14.66 -10.91 26.44
N PRO A 64 -15.89 -10.58 26.02
CA PRO A 64 -16.20 -10.20 24.63
C PRO A 64 -15.54 -8.88 24.21
N ALA A 65 -15.31 -7.95 25.15
CA ALA A 65 -14.68 -6.67 24.85
C ALA A 65 -13.22 -6.82 24.39
N VAL A 66 -12.45 -7.71 25.03
CA VAL A 66 -11.04 -7.95 24.69
C VAL A 66 -10.94 -8.84 23.44
N ALA A 67 -11.84 -9.82 23.31
CA ALA A 67 -11.88 -10.71 22.15
C ALA A 67 -12.17 -9.97 20.83
N GLY A 68 -13.10 -9.01 20.85
CA GLY A 68 -13.43 -8.21 19.67
C GLY A 68 -12.24 -7.39 19.15
N GLY A 69 -11.51 -6.71 20.05
CA GLY A 69 -10.32 -5.94 19.68
C GLY A 69 -9.20 -6.80 19.11
N LEU A 70 -8.94 -7.96 19.74
CA LEU A 70 -7.90 -8.90 19.29
C LEU A 70 -8.24 -9.51 17.92
N HIS A 71 -9.49 -9.90 17.70
CA HIS A 71 -9.94 -10.44 16.42
C HIS A 71 -9.82 -9.39 15.30
N GLN A 72 -10.21 -8.14 15.55
CA GLN A 72 -10.04 -7.09 14.56
C GLN A 72 -8.58 -6.84 14.20
N ALA A 73 -7.68 -6.85 15.18
CA ALA A 73 -6.24 -6.73 14.95
C ALA A 73 -5.69 -7.93 14.13
N ALA A 74 -6.16 -9.14 14.43
CA ALA A 74 -5.76 -10.35 13.71
C ALA A 74 -6.22 -10.33 12.25
N VAL A 75 -7.48 -9.96 11.99
CA VAL A 75 -8.02 -9.85 10.63
C VAL A 75 -7.31 -8.77 9.82
N LEU A 76 -7.05 -7.61 10.42
CA LEU A 76 -6.28 -6.54 9.76
C LEU A 76 -4.89 -7.03 9.34
N GLY A 77 -4.17 -7.66 10.27
CA GLY A 77 -2.84 -8.21 10.01
C GLY A 77 -2.84 -9.32 8.96
N LEU A 78 -3.81 -10.23 9.04
CA LEU A 78 -3.94 -11.33 8.07
C LEU A 78 -4.17 -10.80 6.65
N GLY A 79 -5.03 -9.79 6.48
CA GLY A 79 -5.26 -9.16 5.18
C GLY A 79 -4.02 -8.51 4.59
N VAL A 80 -3.23 -7.80 5.42
CA VAL A 80 -1.93 -7.24 4.99
C VAL A 80 -0.99 -8.35 4.50
N VAL A 81 -0.90 -9.45 5.23
CA VAL A 81 -0.04 -10.58 4.82
C VAL A 81 -0.54 -11.22 3.53
N LEU A 82 -1.85 -11.40 3.38
CA LEU A 82 -2.47 -11.94 2.16
C LEU A 82 -2.18 -11.09 0.94
N ILE A 83 -2.34 -9.77 1.04
CA ILE A 83 -2.06 -8.83 -0.06
C ILE A 83 -0.58 -8.90 -0.45
N ARG A 84 0.31 -8.92 0.54
CA ARG A 84 1.76 -9.07 0.28
C ARG A 84 2.09 -10.37 -0.43
N LEU A 85 1.54 -11.49 0.03
CA LEU A 85 1.75 -12.81 -0.59
C LEU A 85 1.18 -12.86 -2.01
N SER A 86 0.02 -12.26 -2.22
CA SER A 86 -0.64 -12.17 -3.52
C SER A 86 0.20 -11.35 -4.51
N GLY A 87 0.69 -10.18 -4.09
CA GLY A 87 1.59 -9.33 -4.87
C GLY A 87 2.89 -10.05 -5.25
N LEU A 88 3.54 -10.71 -4.28
CA LEU A 88 4.74 -11.51 -4.53
C LEU A 88 4.48 -12.63 -5.55
N THR A 89 3.33 -13.31 -5.46
CA THR A 89 3.00 -14.40 -6.39
C THR A 89 2.69 -13.87 -7.79
N LEU A 90 1.89 -12.81 -7.88
CA LEU A 90 1.50 -12.21 -9.15
C LEU A 90 2.71 -11.63 -9.88
N PHE A 91 3.49 -10.78 -9.21
CA PHE A 91 4.59 -10.04 -9.83
C PHE A 91 5.90 -10.83 -9.95
N ARG A 92 6.17 -11.79 -9.04
CA ARG A 92 7.45 -12.54 -9.07
C ARG A 92 7.33 -13.97 -9.58
N VAL A 93 6.12 -14.51 -9.73
CA VAL A 93 5.92 -15.86 -10.26
C VAL A 93 5.07 -15.83 -11.53
N LEU A 94 3.85 -15.28 -11.48
CA LEU A 94 2.93 -15.33 -12.62
C LEU A 94 3.41 -14.49 -13.81
N LEU A 95 3.82 -13.24 -13.58
CA LEU A 95 4.26 -12.32 -14.63
C LEU A 95 5.57 -12.76 -15.33
N PRO A 96 6.60 -13.26 -14.61
CA PRO A 96 7.78 -13.85 -15.26
C PRO A 96 7.47 -15.09 -16.08
N VAL A 97 6.54 -15.95 -15.64
CA VAL A 97 6.08 -17.11 -16.43
C VAL A 97 5.39 -16.65 -17.72
N LEU A 98 4.66 -15.54 -17.68
CA LEU A 98 4.05 -14.90 -18.85
C LEU A 98 5.04 -14.06 -19.68
N ARG A 99 6.34 -14.05 -19.33
CA ARG A 99 7.40 -13.26 -19.99
C ARG A 99 7.13 -11.75 -20.01
N LEU A 100 6.40 -11.24 -19.02
CA LEU A 100 6.16 -9.80 -18.85
C LEU A 100 7.19 -9.25 -17.86
N PRO A 101 8.18 -8.43 -18.29
CA PRO A 101 9.12 -7.81 -17.37
C PRO A 101 8.41 -6.67 -16.63
N THR A 102 8.10 -6.86 -15.36
CA THR A 102 7.52 -5.80 -14.52
C THR A 102 8.58 -5.08 -13.69
N PRO A 103 8.64 -3.73 -13.75
CA PRO A 103 9.46 -2.94 -12.84
C PRO A 103 9.01 -3.12 -11.38
N ARG A 104 9.97 -3.11 -10.46
CA ARG A 104 9.69 -3.24 -9.01
C ARG A 104 8.75 -2.17 -8.46
N ILE A 105 8.80 -0.96 -9.04
CA ILE A 105 7.94 0.16 -8.65
C ILE A 105 6.46 -0.19 -8.85
N VAL A 106 6.13 -0.95 -9.90
CA VAL A 106 4.74 -1.36 -10.17
C VAL A 106 4.25 -2.37 -9.13
N GLU A 107 5.10 -3.32 -8.73
CA GLU A 107 4.83 -4.25 -7.61
C GLU A 107 4.55 -3.47 -6.32
N ASP A 108 5.43 -2.52 -5.98
CA ASP A 108 5.31 -1.73 -4.76
C ASP A 108 4.04 -0.86 -4.75
N ILE A 109 3.73 -0.16 -5.85
CA ILE A 109 2.51 0.64 -5.98
C ILE A 109 1.26 -0.25 -5.87
N ALA A 110 1.26 -1.41 -6.53
CA ALA A 110 0.12 -2.33 -6.48
C ALA A 110 -0.12 -2.87 -5.07
N VAL A 111 0.96 -3.22 -4.35
CA VAL A 111 0.87 -3.69 -2.95
C VAL A 111 0.39 -2.58 -2.02
N ILE A 112 0.92 -1.36 -2.16
CA ILE A 112 0.49 -0.19 -1.37
C ILE A 112 -1.00 0.10 -1.64
N GLY A 113 -1.42 0.12 -2.91
CA GLY A 113 -2.82 0.29 -3.29
C GLY A 113 -3.71 -0.80 -2.70
N GLY A 114 -3.26 -2.05 -2.69
CA GLY A 114 -3.94 -3.16 -2.03
C GLY A 114 -4.12 -2.93 -0.52
N TYR A 115 -3.09 -2.46 0.18
CA TYR A 115 -3.19 -2.15 1.60
C TYR A 115 -4.17 -1.01 1.90
N LEU A 116 -4.16 0.05 1.08
CA LEU A 116 -5.10 1.16 1.20
C LEU A 116 -6.55 0.68 1.01
N LEU A 117 -6.80 -0.10 -0.04
CA LEU A 117 -8.11 -0.65 -0.33
C LEU A 117 -8.60 -1.57 0.80
N TRP A 118 -7.72 -2.42 1.32
CA TRP A 118 -8.04 -3.28 2.45
C TRP A 118 -8.41 -2.48 3.70
N GLY A 119 -7.63 -1.44 4.02
CA GLY A 119 -7.94 -0.52 5.11
C GLY A 119 -9.32 0.14 4.93
N MET A 120 -9.62 0.63 3.72
CA MET A 120 -10.92 1.22 3.38
C MET A 120 -12.08 0.23 3.55
N VAL A 121 -11.96 -1.00 3.03
CA VAL A 121 -12.99 -2.03 3.19
C VAL A 121 -13.22 -2.31 4.68
N ARG A 122 -12.16 -2.40 5.48
CA ARG A 122 -12.28 -2.64 6.93
C ARG A 122 -12.91 -1.48 7.68
N LEU A 123 -12.59 -0.23 7.32
CA LEU A 123 -13.24 0.96 7.86
C LEU A 123 -14.74 0.98 7.51
N SER A 124 -15.11 0.65 6.28
CA SER A 124 -16.51 0.54 5.86
C SER A 124 -17.26 -0.52 6.65
N LEU A 125 -16.67 -1.69 6.85
CA LEU A 125 -17.25 -2.77 7.66
C LEU A 125 -17.37 -2.39 9.15
N ALA A 126 -16.52 -1.48 9.63
CA ALA A 126 -16.62 -0.91 10.98
C ALA A 126 -17.66 0.22 11.10
N GLY A 127 -18.38 0.54 10.02
CA GLY A 127 -19.42 1.58 9.98
C GLY A 127 -18.91 2.98 9.67
N VAL A 128 -17.65 3.13 9.24
CA VAL A 128 -17.10 4.43 8.84
C VAL A 128 -17.60 4.80 7.44
N GLU A 129 -18.07 6.04 7.31
CA GLU A 129 -18.52 6.59 6.02
C GLU A 129 -17.31 6.94 5.13
N LEU A 130 -17.00 6.07 4.16
CA LEU A 130 -15.84 6.25 3.28
C LEU A 130 -15.92 7.50 2.41
N SER A 131 -17.11 7.92 2.00
CA SER A 131 -17.32 9.15 1.21
C SER A 131 -16.76 10.38 1.92
N SER A 132 -17.02 10.51 3.21
CA SER A 132 -16.50 11.61 4.03
C SER A 132 -14.98 11.60 4.13
N LEU A 133 -14.37 10.42 4.32
CA LEU A 133 -12.90 10.27 4.38
C LEU A 133 -12.23 10.62 3.04
N VAL A 134 -12.81 10.17 1.93
CA VAL A 134 -12.32 10.49 0.58
C VAL A 134 -12.51 11.98 0.28
N ALA A 135 -13.65 12.56 0.63
CA ALA A 135 -13.92 13.97 0.43
C ALA A 135 -12.93 14.86 1.21
N THR A 136 -12.71 14.57 2.50
CA THR A 136 -11.77 15.34 3.33
C THR A 136 -10.33 15.22 2.85
N SER A 137 -9.87 14.02 2.48
CA SER A 137 -8.53 13.82 1.90
C SER A 137 -8.36 14.49 0.54
N ALA A 138 -9.39 14.48 -0.32
CA ALA A 138 -9.40 15.20 -1.58
C ALA A 138 -9.31 16.72 -1.38
N VAL A 139 -10.07 17.27 -0.43
CA VAL A 139 -10.01 18.69 -0.07
C VAL A 139 -8.62 19.06 0.46
N ILE A 140 -8.05 18.29 1.38
CA ILE A 140 -6.68 18.52 1.89
C ILE A 140 -5.67 18.49 0.75
N THR A 141 -5.77 17.51 -0.15
CA THR A 141 -4.89 17.38 -1.32
C THR A 141 -5.01 18.59 -2.24
N ALA A 142 -6.24 19.05 -2.50
CA ALA A 142 -6.49 20.24 -3.31
C ALA A 142 -5.91 21.50 -2.65
N VAL A 143 -6.10 21.69 -1.34
CA VAL A 143 -5.54 22.82 -0.59
C VAL A 143 -4.01 22.83 -0.67
N ILE A 144 -3.36 21.68 -0.50
CA ILE A 144 -1.90 21.56 -0.65
C ILE A 144 -1.47 21.91 -2.08
N ALA A 145 -2.18 21.39 -3.09
CA ALA A 145 -1.88 21.67 -4.49
C ALA A 145 -2.00 23.18 -4.81
N PHE A 146 -3.07 23.83 -4.34
CA PHE A 146 -3.23 25.28 -4.49
C PHE A 146 -2.16 26.08 -3.74
N ALA A 147 -1.80 25.67 -2.52
CA ALA A 147 -0.76 26.33 -1.76
C ALA A 147 0.63 26.19 -2.39
N MET A 148 0.90 25.07 -3.08
CA MET A 148 2.15 24.81 -3.77
C MET A 148 2.18 25.37 -5.21
N GLN A 149 1.10 25.98 -5.70
CA GLN A 149 0.96 26.37 -7.10
C GLN A 149 2.12 27.27 -7.58
N ASP A 150 2.47 28.30 -6.80
CA ASP A 150 3.56 29.21 -7.17
C ASP A 150 4.93 28.53 -7.07
N THR A 151 5.13 27.68 -6.06
CA THR A 151 6.39 26.95 -5.87
C THR A 151 6.63 25.97 -7.03
N LEU A 152 5.61 25.19 -7.38
CA LEU A 152 5.66 24.28 -8.52
C LEU A 152 5.82 25.05 -9.83
N GLY A 153 5.12 26.19 -9.98
CA GLY A 153 5.26 27.08 -11.14
C GLY A 153 6.68 27.58 -11.34
N ASN A 154 7.33 28.07 -10.27
CA ASN A 154 8.71 28.57 -10.34
C ASN A 154 9.71 27.46 -10.67
N ILE A 155 9.57 26.28 -10.06
CA ILE A 155 10.44 25.12 -10.35
C ILE A 155 10.27 24.65 -11.80
N LEU A 156 9.03 24.56 -12.29
CA LEU A 156 8.74 24.19 -13.68
C LEU A 156 9.23 25.25 -14.67
N GLY A 157 9.13 26.54 -14.32
CA GLY A 157 9.67 27.64 -15.10
C GLY A 157 11.19 27.56 -15.24
N GLY A 158 11.90 27.30 -14.13
CA GLY A 158 13.35 27.03 -14.17
C GLY A 158 13.70 25.80 -15.02
N LEU A 159 12.88 24.74 -14.95
CA LEU A 159 13.06 23.48 -15.72
C LEU A 159 12.94 23.77 -17.21
N ALA A 160 11.90 24.51 -17.59
CA ALA A 160 11.64 24.88 -18.98
C ALA A 160 12.77 25.74 -19.55
N LEU A 161 13.21 26.78 -18.82
CA LEU A 161 14.31 27.65 -19.26
C LEU A 161 15.61 26.87 -19.47
N GLN A 162 15.91 25.91 -18.60
CA GLN A 162 17.13 25.09 -18.73
C GLN A 162 17.03 24.02 -19.81
N LEU A 163 15.84 23.49 -20.10
CA LEU A 163 15.64 22.48 -21.14
C LEU A 163 15.60 23.07 -22.56
N ASP A 164 15.18 24.33 -22.68
CA ASP A 164 14.97 24.99 -23.97
C ASP A 164 16.17 25.86 -24.41
N ASP A 165 17.26 25.91 -23.63
CA ASP A 165 18.44 26.77 -23.81
C ASP A 165 18.08 28.23 -24.19
N SER A 166 16.89 28.69 -23.78
CA SER A 166 16.31 29.96 -24.20
C SER A 166 17.05 31.17 -23.60
N LEU A 167 17.87 30.95 -22.57
CA LEU A 167 18.66 31.97 -21.87
C LEU A 167 20.02 31.38 -21.49
N GLU A 168 21.10 32.03 -21.92
CA GLU A 168 22.45 31.69 -21.53
C GLU A 168 23.01 32.67 -20.47
N ILE A 169 23.98 32.20 -19.70
CA ILE A 169 24.72 33.06 -18.77
C ILE A 169 25.50 34.09 -19.61
N GLY A 170 25.24 35.37 -19.36
CA GLY A 170 25.83 36.48 -20.13
C GLY A 170 24.84 37.22 -21.01
N ASP A 171 23.64 36.67 -21.22
CA ASP A 171 22.59 37.32 -22.01
C ASP A 171 22.04 38.57 -21.32
N TRP A 172 21.74 39.59 -22.11
CA TRP A 172 21.00 40.76 -21.64
C TRP A 172 19.51 40.50 -21.81
N VAL A 173 18.78 40.60 -20.69
CA VAL A 173 17.35 40.30 -20.64
C VAL A 173 16.63 41.51 -20.07
N ARG A 174 15.45 41.78 -20.61
CA ARG A 174 14.53 42.80 -20.11
C ARG A 174 13.25 42.12 -19.66
N LEU A 175 12.95 42.20 -18.37
CA LEU A 175 11.69 41.80 -17.77
C LEU A 175 10.97 43.06 -17.30
N ASP A 176 9.88 43.40 -17.97
CA ASP A 176 9.09 44.62 -17.73
C ASP A 176 9.98 45.89 -17.73
N ASP A 177 10.15 46.50 -16.55
CA ASP A 177 10.92 47.72 -16.34
C ASP A 177 12.37 47.47 -15.91
N VAL A 178 12.79 46.21 -15.76
CA VAL A 178 14.14 45.82 -15.31
C VAL A 178 14.96 45.29 -16.48
N CYS A 179 16.12 45.91 -16.73
CA CYS A 179 17.14 45.43 -17.67
C CYS A 179 18.38 44.96 -16.89
N GLY A 180 18.86 43.75 -17.19
CA GLY A 180 20.05 43.19 -16.54
C GLY A 180 20.72 42.12 -17.39
N ARG A 181 21.92 41.71 -16.96
CA ARG A 181 22.63 40.58 -17.56
C ARG A 181 22.44 39.34 -16.69
N VAL A 182 22.15 38.20 -17.30
CA VAL A 182 22.04 36.91 -16.60
C VAL A 182 23.41 36.52 -16.06
N VAL A 183 23.52 36.38 -14.74
CA VAL A 183 24.74 35.92 -14.06
C VAL A 183 24.65 34.45 -13.67
N GLU A 184 23.45 33.99 -13.35
CA GLU A 184 23.17 32.63 -12.92
C GLU A 184 21.71 32.28 -13.21
N ILE A 185 21.44 31.00 -13.49
CA ILE A 185 20.08 30.45 -13.61
C ILE A 185 19.90 29.45 -12.46
N GLN A 186 18.96 29.75 -11.56
CA GLN A 186 18.62 28.88 -10.43
C GLN A 186 17.16 28.44 -10.50
N TRP A 187 16.90 27.34 -9.79
CA TRP A 187 15.60 26.68 -9.65
C TRP A 187 14.67 27.35 -8.62
N ARG A 188 15.08 28.49 -8.06
CA ARG A 188 14.42 29.20 -6.96
C ARG A 188 14.64 30.71 -7.08
#